data_AF-A0A945GW38-F1
#
_entry.id   AF-A0A945GW38-F1
#
_cell.length_a   1.000
_cell.length_b   1.000
_cell.length_c   1.000
_cell.angle_alpha   90.00
_cell.angle_beta   90.00
_cell.angle_gamma   90.00
#
_symmetry.space_group_name_H-M   'P 1'
#
loop_
_entity.id
_entity.type
_entity.pdbx_description
1 polymer ?
#
loop_
_entity_poly.entity_id
_entity_poly.type
_entity_poly.pdbx_seq_one_letter_code
_entity_poly.pdbx_strand_id
1 'polypeptide(L)'
;MMEDPAFWVAVAFVIFAAFMLWKVSSKITDALDGRAAGISKELDDAAALREEAQALLASYQRKQRDALAEADDIVAQAKVEAERLAADAEVALEAEIKRRTEMALEKITQAETQVVQEVRNTAIDVAIKAAGSLIKENIDEAKAASLINESIGDIEGKLH
;
A
#
# COMPACT_ATOMS: atom_id res chain seq x y z
N MET A 1 -9.72 45.44 -103.86
CA MET A 1 -9.76 45.43 -102.38
C MET A 1 -9.63 44.03 -101.79
N MET A 2 -10.18 42.98 -102.43
CA MET A 2 -10.00 41.57 -102.00
C MET A 2 -8.72 40.89 -102.55
N GLU A 3 -8.04 41.48 -103.53
CA GLU A 3 -6.77 40.96 -104.11
C GLU A 3 -5.50 41.64 -103.56
N ASP A 4 -5.65 42.53 -102.58
CA ASP A 4 -4.51 43.20 -101.95
C ASP A 4 -3.84 42.25 -100.95
N PRO A 5 -2.53 41.92 -101.11
CA PRO A 5 -1.79 41.09 -100.17
C PRO A 5 -1.88 41.59 -98.72
N ALA A 6 -2.00 42.90 -98.50
CA ALA A 6 -2.14 43.48 -97.16
C ALA A 6 -3.44 43.05 -96.45
N PHE A 7 -4.54 42.84 -97.18
CA PHE A 7 -5.80 42.36 -96.61
C PHE A 7 -5.66 40.93 -96.08
N TRP A 8 -5.05 40.03 -96.85
CA TRP A 8 -4.82 38.65 -96.41
C TRP A 8 -3.82 38.55 -95.26
N VAL A 9 -2.81 39.43 -95.20
CA VAL A 9 -1.90 39.55 -94.05
C VAL A 9 -2.66 40.02 -92.80
N ALA A 10 -3.56 41.00 -92.91
CA ALA A 10 -4.37 41.46 -91.79
C ALA A 10 -5.33 40.35 -91.28
N VAL A 11 -5.96 39.60 -92.19
CA VAL A 11 -6.80 38.45 -91.84
C VAL A 11 -5.99 37.37 -91.12
N ALA A 12 -4.80 37.02 -91.63
CA ALA A 12 -3.91 36.05 -90.98
C ALA A 12 -3.44 36.53 -89.59
N PHE A 13 -3.14 37.82 -89.43
CA PHE A 13 -2.77 38.40 -88.14
C PHE A 13 -3.91 38.35 -87.13
N VAL A 14 -5.15 38.65 -87.53
CA VAL A 14 -6.32 38.57 -86.65
C VAL A 14 -6.59 37.12 -86.23
N ILE A 15 -6.52 36.18 -87.17
CA ILE A 15 -6.68 34.74 -86.86
C ILE A 15 -5.58 34.27 -85.90
N PHE A 16 -4.33 34.66 -86.15
CA PHE A 16 -3.21 34.34 -85.28
C PHE A 16 -3.36 34.95 -83.87
N ALA A 17 -3.71 36.23 -83.79
CA ALA A 17 -3.93 36.94 -82.54
C ALA A 17 -5.09 36.33 -81.75
N ALA A 18 -6.21 35.99 -82.40
CA ALA A 18 -7.34 35.32 -81.76
C ALA A 18 -6.95 33.95 -81.20
N PHE A 19 -6.22 33.14 -81.97
CA PHE A 19 -5.73 31.85 -81.51
C PHE A 19 -4.73 31.98 -80.35
N MET A 20 -3.84 32.97 -80.42
CA MET A 20 -2.85 33.22 -79.37
C MET A 20 -3.50 33.70 -78.08
N LEU A 21 -4.44 34.65 -78.15
CA LEU A 21 -5.19 35.13 -76.99
C LEU A 21 -5.98 34.00 -76.33
N TRP A 22 -6.63 33.13 -77.10
CA TRP A 22 -7.37 31.98 -76.56
C TRP A 22 -6.47 30.97 -75.85
N LYS A 23 -5.31 30.63 -76.44
CA LYS A 23 -4.36 29.67 -75.86
C LYS A 23 -3.69 30.23 -74.60
N VAL A 24 -3.30 31.50 -74.63
CA VAL A 24 -2.60 32.18 -73.52
C VAL A 24 -3.55 32.46 -72.37
N SER A 25 -4.79 32.88 -72.64
CA SER A 25 -5.79 33.13 -71.60
C SER A 25 -6.09 31.85 -70.81
N SER A 26 -6.29 30.72 -71.50
CA SER A 26 -6.50 29.42 -70.84
C SER A 26 -5.32 29.03 -69.94
N LYS A 27 -4.07 29.20 -70.39
CA LYS A 27 -2.90 28.85 -69.58
C LYS A 27 -2.72 29.74 -68.34
N ILE A 28 -3.07 31.02 -68.43
CA ILE A 28 -3.00 31.94 -67.29
C ILE A 28 -4.09 31.59 -66.27
N THR A 29 -5.31 31.32 -66.73
CA THR A 29 -6.41 30.89 -65.85
C THR A 29 -6.07 29.58 -65.15
N ASP A 30 -5.60 28.56 -65.86
CA ASP A 30 -5.21 27.27 -65.27
C ASP A 30 -4.12 27.44 -64.19
N ALA A 31 -3.15 28.33 -64.41
CA ALA A 31 -2.06 28.60 -63.46
C ALA A 31 -2.56 29.35 -62.21
N LEU A 32 -3.50 30.29 -62.37
CA LEU A 32 -4.12 31.00 -61.25
C LEU A 32 -5.04 30.07 -60.44
N ASP A 33 -5.83 29.23 -61.11
CA ASP A 33 -6.69 28.24 -60.46
C ASP A 33 -5.86 27.20 -59.68
N GLY A 34 -4.76 26.73 -60.27
CA GLY A 34 -3.83 25.83 -59.57
C GLY A 34 -3.22 26.46 -58.31
N ARG A 35 -2.88 27.75 -58.35
CA ARG A 35 -2.41 28.49 -57.17
C ARG A 35 -3.52 28.68 -56.14
N ALA A 36 -4.72 29.06 -56.57
CA ALA A 36 -5.86 29.25 -55.69
C ALA A 36 -6.24 27.95 -54.97
N ALA A 37 -6.25 26.82 -55.70
CA ALA A 37 -6.49 25.50 -55.14
C ALA A 37 -5.39 25.09 -54.13
N GLY A 38 -4.11 25.38 -54.44
CA GLY A 38 -3.00 25.14 -53.52
C GLY A 38 -3.14 25.92 -52.21
N ILE A 39 -3.42 27.23 -52.30
CA ILE A 39 -3.62 28.10 -51.13
C ILE A 39 -4.85 27.65 -50.34
N SER A 40 -5.97 27.33 -50.99
CA SER A 40 -7.17 26.82 -50.31
C SER A 40 -6.83 25.56 -49.52
N LYS A 41 -6.12 24.61 -50.14
CA LYS A 41 -5.72 23.38 -49.48
C LYS A 41 -4.81 23.63 -48.27
N GLU A 42 -3.81 24.50 -48.40
CA GLU A 42 -2.94 24.86 -47.27
C GLU A 42 -3.71 25.52 -46.11
N LEU A 43 -4.71 26.36 -46.43
CA LEU A 43 -5.57 26.98 -45.43
C LEU A 43 -6.49 25.96 -44.75
N ASP A 44 -7.05 25.02 -45.51
CA ASP A 44 -7.89 23.93 -44.98
C ASP A 44 -7.07 23.02 -44.06
N ASP A 45 -5.87 22.62 -44.50
CA ASP A 45 -4.93 21.81 -43.70
C ASP A 45 -4.52 22.55 -42.42
N ALA A 46 -4.24 23.85 -42.49
CA ALA A 46 -3.91 24.67 -41.32
C ALA A 46 -5.08 24.83 -40.35
N ALA A 47 -6.31 24.96 -40.87
CA ALA A 47 -7.52 25.00 -40.06
C ALA A 47 -7.76 23.68 -39.33
N ALA A 48 -7.64 22.56 -40.04
CA ALA A 48 -7.74 21.22 -39.46
C ALA A 48 -6.69 20.99 -38.37
N LEU A 49 -5.43 21.34 -38.64
CA LEU A 49 -4.34 21.20 -37.67
C LEU A 49 -4.58 22.06 -36.41
N ARG A 50 -5.13 23.26 -36.57
CA ARG A 50 -5.50 24.12 -35.45
C ARG A 50 -6.62 23.50 -34.61
N GLU A 51 -7.64 22.94 -35.25
CA GLU A 51 -8.74 22.27 -34.56
C GLU A 51 -8.24 21.06 -33.77
N GLU A 52 -7.40 20.22 -34.38
CA GLU A 52 -6.77 19.08 -33.72
C GLU A 52 -5.93 19.50 -32.53
N ALA A 53 -5.11 20.56 -32.67
CA ALA A 53 -4.30 21.09 -31.58
C ALA A 53 -5.17 21.62 -30.42
N GLN A 54 -6.28 22.30 -30.73
CA GLN A 54 -7.23 22.77 -29.71
C GLN A 54 -7.93 21.60 -29.01
N ALA A 55 -8.37 20.59 -29.75
CA ALA A 55 -8.98 19.39 -29.19
C ALA A 55 -7.99 18.63 -28.29
N LEU A 56 -6.73 18.51 -28.73
CA LEU A 56 -5.67 17.88 -27.97
C LEU A 56 -5.39 18.65 -26.68
N LEU A 57 -5.23 19.97 -26.76
CA LEU A 57 -5.02 20.83 -25.59
C LEU A 57 -6.16 20.68 -24.56
N ALA A 58 -7.42 20.73 -25.02
CA ALA A 58 -8.58 20.55 -24.16
C ALA A 58 -8.58 19.16 -23.51
N SER A 59 -8.15 18.12 -24.24
CA SER A 59 -8.02 16.77 -23.69
C SER A 59 -6.95 16.68 -22.60
N TYR A 60 -5.79 17.33 -22.80
CA TYR A 60 -4.72 17.35 -21.80
C TYR A 60 -5.09 18.16 -20.57
N GLN A 61 -5.77 19.30 -20.73
CA GLN A 61 -6.26 20.09 -19.59
C GLN A 61 -7.27 19.30 -18.75
N ARG A 62 -8.19 18.57 -19.39
CA ARG A 62 -9.10 17.66 -18.68
C ARG A 62 -8.33 16.57 -17.95
N LYS A 63 -7.44 15.85 -18.64
CA LYS A 63 -6.59 14.81 -18.03
C LYS A 63 -5.76 15.34 -16.86
N GLN A 64 -5.21 16.54 -16.97
CA GLN A 64 -4.43 17.16 -15.90
C GLN A 64 -5.31 17.43 -14.68
N ARG A 65 -6.49 18.03 -14.87
CA ARG A 65 -7.42 18.29 -13.77
C ARG A 65 -7.87 16.99 -13.10
N ASP A 66 -8.23 16.00 -13.90
CA ASP A 66 -8.72 14.72 -13.39
C ASP A 66 -7.60 13.98 -12.64
N ALA A 67 -6.35 14.02 -13.14
CA ALA A 67 -5.18 13.46 -12.44
C ALA A 67 -4.86 14.19 -11.12
N LEU A 68 -5.04 15.51 -11.06
CA LEU A 68 -4.88 16.27 -9.82
C LEU A 68 -5.96 15.88 -8.80
N ALA A 69 -7.21 15.77 -9.23
CA ALA A 69 -8.31 15.32 -8.37
C ALA A 69 -8.07 13.90 -7.85
N GLU A 70 -7.62 12.98 -8.72
CA GLU A 70 -7.29 11.61 -8.32
C GLU A 70 -6.12 11.56 -7.34
N ALA A 71 -5.09 12.40 -7.53
CA ALA A 71 -3.99 12.50 -6.58
C ALA A 71 -4.44 13.02 -5.20
N ASP A 72 -5.31 14.03 -5.17
CA ASP A 72 -5.88 14.56 -3.92
C ASP A 72 -6.73 13.49 -3.22
N ASP A 73 -7.54 12.74 -3.97
CA ASP A 73 -8.35 11.63 -3.44
C ASP A 73 -7.47 10.50 -2.88
N ILE A 74 -6.38 10.14 -3.56
CA ILE A 74 -5.41 9.14 -3.06
C ILE A 74 -4.81 9.60 -1.72
N VAL A 75 -4.41 10.86 -1.63
CA VAL A 75 -3.83 11.40 -0.38
C VAL A 75 -4.87 11.45 0.73
N ALA A 76 -6.11 11.82 0.43
CA ALA A 76 -7.19 11.83 1.40
C ALA A 76 -7.50 10.41 1.92
N GLN A 77 -7.62 9.44 1.02
CA GLN A 77 -7.84 8.03 1.40
C GLN A 77 -6.68 7.47 2.22
N ALA A 78 -5.44 7.78 1.84
CA ALA A 78 -4.26 7.34 2.59
C ALA A 78 -4.24 7.89 4.02
N LYS A 79 -4.67 9.14 4.22
CA LYS A 79 -4.80 9.73 5.58
C LYS A 79 -5.87 9.04 6.40
N VAL A 80 -7.06 8.84 5.83
CA VAL A 80 -8.16 8.14 6.52
C VAL A 80 -7.75 6.73 6.91
N GLU A 81 -7.08 6.01 5.99
CA GLU A 81 -6.61 4.65 6.28
C GLU A 81 -5.49 4.63 7.32
N ALA A 82 -4.58 5.62 7.30
CA ALA A 82 -3.54 5.74 8.32
C ALA A 82 -4.13 6.01 9.71
N GLU A 83 -5.15 6.88 9.81
CA GLU A 83 -5.86 7.13 11.07
C GLU A 83 -6.59 5.88 11.56
N ARG A 84 -7.27 5.15 10.65
CA ARG A 84 -7.94 3.88 10.96
C ARG A 84 -6.95 2.83 11.47
N LEU A 85 -5.83 2.65 10.79
CA LEU A 85 -4.78 1.72 11.19
C LEU A 85 -4.14 2.11 12.53
N ALA A 86 -3.95 3.40 12.79
CA ALA A 86 -3.43 3.87 14.07
C ALA A 86 -4.40 3.55 15.22
N ALA A 87 -5.69 3.80 15.03
CA ALA A 87 -6.72 3.47 16.01
C ALA A 87 -6.82 1.95 16.26
N ASP A 88 -6.82 1.14 15.19
CA ASP A 88 -6.83 -0.32 15.30
C ASP A 88 -5.57 -0.84 16.04
N ALA A 89 -4.40 -0.25 15.74
CA ALA A 89 -3.14 -0.60 16.40
C ALA A 89 -3.13 -0.22 17.87
N GLU A 90 -3.72 0.91 18.25
CA GLU A 90 -3.83 1.33 19.65
C GLU A 90 -4.69 0.35 20.46
N VAL A 91 -5.86 -0.03 19.93
CA VAL A 91 -6.75 -1.03 20.56
C VAL A 91 -6.05 -2.38 20.69
N ALA A 92 -5.35 -2.82 19.64
CA ALA A 92 -4.60 -4.08 19.68
C ALA A 92 -3.45 -4.05 20.70
N LEU A 93 -2.74 -2.92 20.80
CA LEU A 93 -1.65 -2.73 21.74
C LEU A 93 -2.17 -2.72 23.19
N GLU A 94 -3.29 -2.04 23.46
CA GLU A 94 -3.91 -2.03 24.79
C GLU A 94 -4.30 -3.45 25.22
N ALA A 95 -4.94 -4.21 24.32
CA ALA A 95 -5.28 -5.61 24.57
C ALA A 95 -4.04 -6.49 24.85
N GLU A 96 -2.96 -6.30 24.09
CA GLU A 96 -1.71 -7.03 24.29
C GLU A 96 -1.03 -6.66 25.62
N ILE A 97 -1.01 -5.36 25.98
CA ILE A 97 -0.47 -4.90 27.26
C ILE A 97 -1.27 -5.51 28.42
N LYS A 98 -2.60 -5.51 28.34
CA LYS A 98 -3.46 -6.12 29.35
C LYS A 98 -3.15 -7.61 29.51
N ARG A 99 -3.10 -8.35 28.39
CA ARG A 99 -2.76 -9.78 28.39
C ARG A 99 -1.38 -10.05 28.99
N ARG A 100 -0.39 -9.23 28.65
CA ARG A 100 0.97 -9.35 29.21
C ARG A 100 1.00 -9.08 30.71
N THR A 101 0.25 -8.09 31.16
CA THR A 101 0.11 -7.77 32.59
C THR A 101 -0.52 -8.96 33.34
N GLU A 102 -1.60 -9.53 32.82
CA GLU A 102 -2.26 -10.70 33.40
C GLU A 102 -1.30 -11.90 33.49
N MET A 103 -0.58 -12.22 32.40
CA MET A 103 0.43 -13.28 32.42
C MET A 103 1.57 -13.03 33.41
N ALA A 104 1.99 -11.78 33.58
CA ALA A 104 3.03 -11.43 34.55
C ALA A 104 2.53 -11.60 35.99
N LEU A 105 1.30 -11.17 36.28
CA LEU A 105 0.67 -11.37 37.58
C LEU A 105 0.50 -12.85 37.91
N GLU A 106 0.05 -13.66 36.94
CA GLU A 106 -0.10 -15.11 37.13
C GLU A 106 1.25 -15.77 37.45
N LYS A 107 2.33 -15.37 36.76
CA LYS A 107 3.70 -15.84 37.07
C LYS A 107 4.16 -15.44 38.46
N ILE A 108 3.84 -14.21 38.90
CA ILE A 108 4.16 -13.75 40.25
C ILE A 108 3.44 -14.61 41.29
N THR A 109 2.12 -14.80 41.14
CA THR A 109 1.33 -15.65 42.06
C THR A 109 1.83 -17.09 42.09
N GLN A 110 2.23 -17.64 40.94
CA GLN A 110 2.83 -18.98 40.87
C GLN A 110 4.16 -19.03 41.63
N ALA A 111 5.03 -18.03 41.44
CA ALA A 111 6.31 -17.95 42.14
C ALA A 111 6.13 -17.76 43.65
N GLU A 112 5.21 -16.90 44.09
CA GLU A 112 4.86 -16.72 45.50
C GLU A 112 4.40 -18.03 46.13
N THR A 113 3.53 -18.76 45.44
CA THR A 113 3.05 -20.07 45.92
C THR A 113 4.20 -21.07 46.06
N GLN A 114 5.12 -21.10 45.09
CA GLN A 114 6.31 -21.97 45.16
C GLN A 114 7.22 -21.60 46.33
N VAL A 115 7.50 -20.31 46.54
CA VAL A 115 8.34 -19.81 47.64
C VAL A 115 7.71 -20.15 48.99
N VAL A 116 6.40 -19.97 49.15
CA VAL A 116 5.71 -20.33 50.40
C VAL A 116 5.84 -21.82 50.71
N GLN A 117 5.73 -22.69 49.70
CA GLN A 117 5.94 -24.13 49.87
C GLN A 117 7.39 -24.45 50.24
N GLU A 118 8.36 -23.79 49.60
CA GLU A 118 9.79 -23.98 49.89
C GLU A 118 10.15 -23.56 51.32
N VAL A 119 9.64 -22.43 51.81
CA VAL A 119 9.81 -21.97 53.20
C VAL A 119 9.18 -22.97 54.17
N ARG A 120 7.97 -23.46 53.87
CA ARG A 120 7.31 -24.48 54.71
C ARG A 120 8.14 -25.76 54.79
N ASN A 121 8.62 -26.26 53.66
CA ASN A 121 9.45 -27.47 53.61
C ASN A 121 10.76 -27.28 54.39
N THR A 122 11.41 -26.13 54.24
CA THR A 122 12.62 -25.79 55.01
C THR A 122 12.34 -25.74 56.51
N ALA A 123 11.21 -25.17 56.93
CA ALA A 123 10.81 -25.15 58.34
C ALA A 123 10.53 -26.56 58.90
N ILE A 124 9.88 -27.43 58.11
CA ILE A 124 9.68 -28.84 58.46
C ILE A 124 11.02 -29.55 58.62
N ASP A 125 11.96 -29.37 57.69
CA ASP A 125 13.29 -29.99 57.76
C ASP A 125 14.07 -29.54 59.00
N VAL A 126 14.00 -28.25 59.34
CA VAL A 126 14.64 -27.71 60.56
C VAL A 126 13.97 -28.29 61.81
N ALA A 127 12.65 -28.38 61.85
CA ALA A 127 11.91 -28.97 62.97
C ALA A 127 12.23 -30.46 63.16
N ILE A 128 12.31 -31.24 62.07
CA ILE A 128 12.70 -32.66 62.12
C ILE A 128 14.13 -32.82 62.65
N LYS A 129 15.07 -32.00 62.16
CA LYS A 129 16.46 -32.02 62.65
C LYS A 129 16.55 -31.66 64.13
N ALA A 130 15.84 -30.64 64.58
CA ALA A 130 15.80 -30.22 65.97
C ALA A 130 15.17 -31.30 66.88
N ALA A 131 14.04 -31.89 66.46
CA ALA A 131 13.40 -32.99 67.16
C ALA A 131 14.32 -34.21 67.25
N GLY A 132 15.01 -34.57 66.15
CA GLY A 132 16.00 -35.64 66.13
C GLY A 132 17.17 -35.42 67.10
N SER A 133 17.71 -34.19 67.14
CA SER A 133 18.75 -33.81 68.12
C SER A 133 18.24 -33.88 69.55
N LEU A 134 17.03 -33.37 69.83
CA LEU A 134 16.44 -33.40 71.16
C LEU A 134 16.18 -34.83 71.66
N ILE A 135 15.68 -35.71 70.77
CA ILE A 135 15.51 -37.14 71.07
C ILE A 135 16.87 -37.75 71.41
N LYS A 136 17.92 -37.48 70.61
CA LYS A 136 19.27 -38.00 70.84
C LYS A 136 19.87 -37.54 72.18
N GLU A 137 19.59 -36.31 72.61
CA GLU A 137 20.06 -35.77 73.89
C GLU A 137 19.27 -36.30 75.10
N ASN A 138 17.98 -36.64 74.95
CA ASN A 138 17.10 -37.03 76.05
C ASN A 138 16.82 -38.54 76.15
N ILE A 139 17.34 -39.34 75.21
CA ILE A 139 17.20 -40.79 75.24
C ILE A 139 18.24 -41.39 76.18
N ASP A 140 17.76 -41.99 77.26
CA ASP A 140 18.55 -42.84 78.15
C ASP A 140 18.34 -44.31 77.77
N GLU A 141 19.24 -45.19 78.24
CA GLU A 141 19.24 -46.61 77.89
C GLU A 141 17.92 -47.32 78.28
N ALA A 142 17.27 -46.84 79.35
CA ALA A 142 15.98 -47.34 79.83
C ALA A 142 14.80 -46.93 78.94
N LYS A 143 14.73 -45.67 78.48
CA LYS A 143 13.73 -45.18 77.53
C LYS A 143 13.91 -45.81 76.15
N ALA A 144 15.15 -46.01 75.69
CA ALA A 144 15.42 -46.70 74.43
C ALA A 144 14.87 -48.15 74.46
N ALA A 145 15.12 -48.88 75.55
CA ALA A 145 14.59 -50.23 75.73
C ALA A 145 13.04 -50.25 75.82
N SER A 146 12.44 -49.27 76.49
CA SER A 146 10.98 -49.11 76.55
C SER A 146 10.36 -48.85 75.18
N LEU A 147 10.94 -47.95 74.38
CA LEU A 147 10.48 -47.63 73.02
C LEU A 147 10.60 -48.82 72.06
N ILE A 148 11.64 -49.64 72.21
CA ILE A 148 11.80 -50.89 71.44
C ILE A 148 10.70 -51.88 71.79
N ASN A 149 10.44 -52.11 73.09
CA ASN A 149 9.37 -53.01 73.52
C ASN A 149 7.98 -52.52 73.09
N GLU A 150 7.73 -51.20 73.17
CA GLU A 150 6.48 -50.59 72.69
C GLU A 150 6.34 -50.73 71.17
N SER A 151 7.41 -50.51 70.40
CA SER A 151 7.41 -50.71 68.94
C SER A 151 7.18 -52.18 68.54
N ILE A 152 7.71 -53.13 69.32
CA ILE A 152 7.45 -54.57 69.13
C ILE A 152 5.97 -54.88 69.40
N GLY A 153 5.40 -54.33 70.47
CA GLY A 153 3.97 -54.48 70.80
C GLY A 153 3.04 -53.85 69.76
N ASP A 154 3.39 -52.71 69.20
CA ASP A 154 2.62 -52.02 68.15
C ASP A 154 2.63 -52.80 66.82
N ILE A 155 3.72 -53.50 66.51
CA ILE A 155 3.82 -54.39 65.34
C ILE A 155 2.99 -55.65 65.57
N GLU A 156 3.04 -56.23 66.78
CA GLU A 156 2.22 -57.39 67.17
C GLU A 156 0.72 -57.05 67.15
N GLY A 157 0.33 -55.86 67.60
CA GLY A 157 -1.06 -55.37 67.55
C GLY A 157 -1.58 -54.99 66.15
N LYS A 158 -0.70 -54.77 65.16
CA LYS A 158 -1.08 -54.57 63.74
C LYS A 158 -1.07 -55.85 62.90
N LEU A 159 -0.54 -56.94 63.46
CA LEU A 159 -0.47 -58.27 62.81
C LEU A 159 -1.55 -59.25 63.30
N HIS A 160 -2.40 -58.83 64.24
CA HIS A 160 -3.63 -59.52 64.65
C HIS A 160 -4.89 -58.86 64.06
#